data_AF-A0A1F6TTC5-F1
#
_entry.id   AF-A0A1F6TTC5-F1
#
_cell.length_a   1.000
_cell.length_b   1.000
_cell.length_c   1.000
_cell.angle_alpha   90.00
_cell.angle_beta   90.00
_cell.angle_gamma   90.00
#
_symmetry.space_group_name_H-M   'P 1'
#
loop_
_entity.id
_entity.type
_entity.pdbx_description
1 polymer ?
#
loop_
_entity_poly.entity_id
_entity_poly.type
_entity_poly.pdbx_seq_one_letter_code
_entity_poly.pdbx_strand_id
1 'polypeptide(L)' 'MAERKTGQGGYTYYVSDEQLAAFAKLTLLERLQWLDELRRFMLLAGTPEIAERWERLRRGETITP' A
#
# COMPACT_ATOMS: atom_id res chain seq x y z
N MET A 1 16.64 3.84 17.06
CA MET A 1 15.44 4.65 17.32
C MET A 1 15.57 5.96 16.55
N ALA A 2 14.94 6.07 15.38
CA ALA A 2 15.04 7.27 14.53
C ALA A 2 13.88 8.25 14.82
N GLU A 3 14.23 9.51 14.97
CA GLU A 3 13.38 10.61 15.43
C GLU A 3 12.36 11.03 14.35
N ARG A 4 11.11 11.24 14.77
CA ARG A 4 9.95 11.51 13.90
C ARG A 4 9.84 13.01 13.60
N LYS A 5 9.82 13.40 12.33
CA LYS A 5 9.31 14.70 11.90
C LYS A 5 7.81 14.61 11.60
N THR A 6 6.99 15.10 12.52
CA THR A 6 5.57 15.39 12.28
C THR A 6 5.45 16.75 11.60
N GLY A 7 5.40 16.77 10.28
CA GLY A 7 5.20 18.00 9.50
C GLY A 7 4.58 17.68 8.14
N GLN A 8 3.35 18.17 7.94
CA GLN A 8 2.48 18.01 6.77
C GLN A 8 1.93 16.59 6.55
N GLY A 9 0.64 16.51 6.20
CA GLY A 9 -0.13 15.28 6.13
C GLY A 9 0.53 14.16 5.31
N GLY A 10 0.26 12.93 5.72
CA GLY A 10 0.78 11.70 5.13
C GLY A 10 0.51 10.50 6.05
N TYR A 11 0.61 9.29 5.50
CA TYR A 11 0.55 8.07 6.29
C TYR A 11 1.98 7.58 6.56
N THR A 12 2.30 7.30 7.81
CA THR A 12 3.55 6.64 8.19
C THR A 12 3.20 5.27 8.73
N TYR A 13 3.82 4.22 8.19
CA TYR A 13 3.76 2.88 8.76
C TYR A 13 5.18 2.39 9.02
N TYR A 14 5.30 1.51 10.01
CA TYR A 14 6.54 0.88 10.39
C TYR A 14 6.49 -0.59 9.95
N VAL A 15 7.59 -1.07 9.36
CA VAL A 15 7.81 -2.47 9.02
C VAL A 15 9.04 -2.91 9.77
N SER A 16 8.95 -4.02 10.51
CA SER A 16 10.07 -4.52 11.31
C SER A 16 11.10 -5.22 10.44
N ASP A 17 12.33 -5.33 10.94
CA ASP A 17 13.42 -6.02 10.24
C ASP A 17 13.09 -7.50 10.02
N GLU A 18 12.36 -8.13 10.94
CA GLU A 18 11.88 -9.51 10.82
C GLU A 18 10.87 -9.66 9.69
N GLN A 19 9.97 -8.67 9.51
CA GLN A 19 8.99 -8.67 8.41
C GLN A 19 9.70 -8.51 7.06
N LEU A 20 10.70 -7.63 6.99
CA LEU A 20 11.53 -7.46 5.78
C LEU A 20 12.29 -8.74 5.46
N ALA A 21 12.89 -9.38 6.46
CA ALA A 21 13.62 -10.64 6.29
C ALA A 21 12.69 -11.79 5.86
N ALA A 22 11.46 -11.85 6.37
CA ALA A 22 10.46 -12.83 5.94
C ALA A 22 10.06 -12.61 4.47
N PHE A 23 9.76 -11.36 4.09
CA PHE A 23 9.41 -11.03 2.71
C PHE A 23 10.57 -11.32 1.74
N ALA A 24 11.82 -11.06 2.15
CA ALA A 24 13.00 -11.31 1.34
C ALA A 24 13.17 -12.79 0.95
N LYS A 25 12.71 -13.72 1.79
CA LYS A 25 12.78 -15.17 1.54
C LYS A 25 11.77 -15.68 0.51
N LEU A 26 10.73 -14.90 0.20
CA LEU A 26 9.72 -15.28 -0.79
C LEU A 26 10.31 -15.34 -2.20
N THR A 27 9.95 -16.39 -2.93
CA THR A 27 10.17 -16.52 -4.37
C THR A 27 9.44 -15.40 -5.13
N LEU A 28 9.81 -15.20 -6.39
CA LEU A 28 9.12 -14.23 -7.26
C LEU A 28 7.63 -14.55 -7.40
N LEU A 29 7.26 -15.83 -7.49
CA LEU A 29 5.86 -16.25 -7.59
C LEU A 29 5.09 -15.90 -6.32
N GLU A 30 5.63 -16.23 -5.15
CA GLU A 30 4.97 -15.93 -3.86
C GLU A 30 4.79 -14.43 -3.65
N ARG A 31 5.75 -13.60 -4.09
CA ARG A 31 5.61 -12.14 -4.05
C ARG A 31 4.48 -11.64 -4.95
N LEU A 32 4.32 -12.24 -6.13
CA LEU A 32 3.20 -11.91 -7.02
C LEU A 32 1.86 -12.35 -6.43
N GLN A 33 1.80 -13.53 -5.81
CA GLN A 33 0.62 -14.02 -5.11
C GLN A 33 0.25 -13.09 -3.94
N TRP A 34 1.23 -12.69 -3.12
CA TRP A 34 1.04 -11.74 -2.04
C TRP A 34 0.50 -10.39 -2.54
N LEU A 35 1.02 -9.88 -3.66
CA LEU A 35 0.53 -8.64 -4.26
C LEU A 35 -0.93 -8.76 -4.72
N ASP A 36 -1.29 -9.89 -5.31
CA ASP A 36 -2.65 -10.14 -5.78
C ASP A 36 -3.65 -10.30 -4.61
N GLU A 37 -3.23 -10.98 -3.54
CA GLU A 37 -4.01 -11.09 -2.30
C GLU A 37 -4.21 -9.72 -1.65
N LEU A 38 -3.16 -8.90 -1.56
CA LEU A 38 -3.24 -7.54 -1.05
C LEU A 38 -4.21 -6.70 -1.89
N ARG A 39 -4.13 -6.80 -3.22
CA ARG A 39 -5.06 -6.11 -4.13
C ARG A 39 -6.50 -6.52 -3.86
N ARG A 40 -6.77 -7.83 -3.74
CA ARG A 40 -8.12 -8.35 -3.43
C ARG A 40 -8.62 -7.84 -2.09
N PHE A 41 -7.78 -7.85 -1.05
CA PHE A 41 -8.11 -7.29 0.26
C PHE A 41 -8.46 -5.80 0.17
N MET A 42 -7.64 -5.01 -0.52
CA MET A 42 -7.87 -3.58 -0.68
C MET A 42 -9.16 -3.27 -1.45
N LEU A 43 -9.51 -4.07 -2.46
CA LEU A 43 -10.78 -3.95 -3.17
C LEU A 43 -11.99 -4.27 -2.28
N LEU A 44 -11.88 -5.29 -1.43
CA LEU A 44 -12.95 -5.66 -0.49
C LEU A 44 -13.12 -4.62 0.63
N ALA A 45 -12.02 -4.01 1.09
CA ALA A 45 -12.02 -3.02 2.15
C ALA A 45 -12.28 -1.58 1.68
N GLY A 46 -12.26 -1.32 0.37
CA GLY A 46 -12.39 0.01 -0.19
C GLY A 46 -13.82 0.57 -0.11
N THR A 47 -13.94 1.85 0.24
CA THR A 47 -15.21 2.59 0.11
C THR A 47 -15.41 3.07 -1.34
N PRO A 48 -16.64 3.46 -1.75
CA PRO A 48 -16.88 4.03 -3.08
C PRO A 48 -15.97 5.22 -3.40
N GLU A 49 -15.67 6.08 -2.41
CA GLU A 49 -14.78 7.23 -2.58
C GLU A 49 -13.33 6.81 -2.84
N ILE A 50 -12.87 5.73 -2.21
CA ILE A 50 -11.54 5.17 -2.46
C ILE A 50 -11.46 4.58 -3.87
N ALA A 51 -12.49 3.85 -4.30
CA ALA A 51 -12.55 3.29 -5.64
C ALA A 51 -12.52 4.38 -6.73
N GLU A 52 -13.26 5.47 -6.52
CA GLU A 52 -13.26 6.62 -7.44
C GLU A 52 -11.87 7.27 -7.53
N ARG A 53 -11.21 7.51 -6.39
CA ARG A 53 -9.85 8.08 -6.36
C ARG A 53 -8.84 7.17 -7.06
N TRP A 54 -8.94 5.86 -6.88
CA TRP A 54 -8.08 4.90 -7.57
C TRP A 54 -8.30 4.89 -9.08
N GLU A 55 -9.55 5.02 -9.53
CA GLU A 55 -9.88 5.06 -10.95
C GLU A 55 -9.36 6.35 -11.61
N ARG A 56 -9.42 7.48 -10.90
CA ARG A 56 -8.82 8.74 -11.37
C ARG A 56 -7.31 8.63 -11.55
N LEU A 57 -6.61 8.09 -10.55
CA LEU A 57 -5.17 7.85 -10.63
C LEU A 57 -4.81 6.91 -11.79
N ARG A 58 -5.62 5.87 -12.06
CA ARG A 58 -5.42 4.94 -13.18
C ARG A 58 -5.55 5.63 -14.54
N ARG A 59 -6.37 6.68 -14.63
CA ARG A 59 -6.51 7.54 -15.81
C ARG A 59 -5.45 8.64 -15.90
N GLY A 60 -4.54 8.74 -14.92
CA GLY A 60 -3.50 9.77 -14.86
C GLY A 60 -3.99 11.12 -14.32
N GLU A 61 -5.15 11.16 -13.66
CA GLU A 61 -5.73 12.36 -13.06
C GLU A 61 -5.23 12.56 -11.61
N THR A 62 -5.47 13.74 -11.04
CA THR A 62 -5.16 14.06 -9.63
C THR A 62 -6.09 13.32 -8.66
N ILE A 63 -5.62 13.07 -7.42
CA ILE A 63 -6.39 12.36 -6.37
C ILE A 63 -7.66 13.13 -5.97
N THR A 64 -7.56 14.45 -5.96
CA THR A 64 -8.64 15.39 -5.63
C THR A 64 -9.00 16.15 -6.91
N PRO A 65 -10.27 16.56 -7.12
CA PRO A 65 -10.66 17.40 -8.26
C PRO A 65 -9.78 18.64 -8.39
#